data_AF-A0A946ZYC7-F1
#
_entry.id   AF-A0A946ZYC7-F1
#
_cell.length_a   1.000
_cell.length_b   1.000
_cell.length_c   1.000
_cell.angle_alpha   90.00
_cell.angle_beta   90.00
_cell.angle_gamma   90.00
#
_symmetry.space_group_name_H-M   'P 1'
#
loop_
_entity.id
_entity.type
_entity.pdbx_description
1 polymer ?
#
loop_
_entity_poly.entity_id
_entity_poly.type
_entity_poly.pdbx_seq_one_letter_code
_entity_poly.pdbx_strand_id
1 'polypeptide(L)'
;TGTMEAEAWDVQGYKPPDFESVKDIIDELKRNAVAAETSLKKSDEEFHRTWKMTREGETLFEMPKFNVLQTMVMNQFPHHRAQLGVYFRLLDISVPATYGPSADEQ
;
A
#
# COMPACT_ATOMS: atom_id res chain seq x y z
N THR A 1 4.83 -11.79 1.37
CA THR A 1 4.85 -11.98 -0.10
C THR A 1 3.85 -11.00 -0.71
N GLY A 2 4.16 -10.42 -1.87
CA GLY A 2 3.29 -9.39 -2.50
C GLY A 2 2.37 -9.97 -3.58
N THR A 3 1.36 -9.20 -4.00
CA THR A 3 0.35 -9.59 -5.01
C THR A 3 0.94 -10.11 -6.32
N MET A 4 2.09 -9.58 -6.75
CA MET A 4 2.74 -10.00 -8.00
C MET A 4 3.62 -11.25 -7.85
N GLU A 5 3.97 -11.65 -6.63
CA GLU A 5 4.89 -12.77 -6.35
C GLU A 5 4.18 -14.00 -5.77
N ALA A 6 2.90 -13.88 -5.38
CA ALA A 6 2.10 -14.99 -4.87
C ALA A 6 0.71 -14.99 -5.53
N GLU A 7 0.08 -16.16 -5.63
CA GLU A 7 -1.29 -16.31 -6.18
C GLU A 7 -2.37 -16.13 -5.12
N ALA A 8 -2.00 -16.26 -3.84
CA ALA A 8 -2.90 -16.05 -2.73
C ALA A 8 -2.18 -15.47 -1.52
N TRP A 9 -2.94 -14.82 -0.64
CA TRP A 9 -2.48 -14.42 0.68
C TRP A 9 -3.51 -14.80 1.73
N ASP A 10 -3.07 -15.58 2.72
CA ASP A 10 -3.85 -15.83 3.92
C ASP A 10 -3.60 -14.70 4.93
N VAL A 11 -4.68 -13.99 5.29
CA VAL A 11 -4.59 -12.83 6.18
C VAL A 11 -4.49 -13.23 7.65
N GLN A 12 -4.73 -14.49 7.98
CA GLN A 12 -4.76 -14.93 9.36
C GLN A 12 -3.41 -14.72 10.02
N GLY A 13 -3.44 -14.08 11.20
CA GLY A 13 -2.22 -13.84 11.99
C GLY A 13 -1.30 -12.75 11.43
N TYR A 14 -1.72 -12.00 10.39
CA TYR A 14 -0.99 -10.82 9.97
C TYR A 14 -0.88 -9.82 11.13
N LYS A 15 0.35 -9.41 11.42
CA LYS A 15 0.63 -8.32 12.35
C LYS A 15 1.32 -7.21 11.58
N PRO A 16 0.83 -5.97 11.66
CA PRO A 16 1.56 -4.85 11.09
C PRO A 16 2.93 -4.76 11.78
N PRO A 17 3.98 -4.35 11.05
CA PRO A 17 5.27 -4.07 11.65
C PRO A 17 5.12 -3.00 12.74
N ASP A 18 5.81 -3.20 13.86
CA ASP A 18 5.92 -2.22 14.92
C ASP A 18 7.30 -1.56 14.83
N PHE A 19 7.34 -0.23 14.73
CA PHE A 19 8.57 0.53 14.53
C PHE A 19 8.81 1.44 15.72
N GLU A 20 10.06 1.45 16.21
CA GLU A 20 10.45 2.28 17.37
C GLU A 20 10.77 3.73 16.98
N SER A 21 11.00 4.01 15.69
CA SER A 21 11.35 5.36 15.22
C SER A 21 10.80 5.72 13.84
N VAL A 22 10.65 7.02 13.59
CA VAL A 22 10.28 7.57 12.27
C VAL A 22 11.31 7.20 11.19
N LYS A 23 12.60 7.12 11.56
CA LYS A 23 13.66 6.73 10.63
C LYS A 23 13.43 5.30 10.12
N ASP A 24 13.05 4.37 11.01
CA ASP A 24 12.82 2.98 10.63
C ASP A 24 11.61 2.84 9.71
N ILE A 25 10.54 3.61 9.96
CA ILE A 25 9.36 3.69 9.08
C ILE A 25 9.78 4.17 7.68
N ILE A 26 10.57 5.24 7.58
CA ILE A 26 11.02 5.81 6.30
C ILE A 26 11.95 4.84 5.56
N ASP A 27 12.87 4.19 6.26
CA ASP A 27 13.80 3.25 5.66
C ASP A 27 13.07 2.00 5.15
N GLU A 28 12.08 1.50 5.91
CA GLU A 28 11.21 0.42 5.45
C GLU A 28 10.37 0.83 4.23
N LEU A 29 9.76 2.02 4.24
CA LEU A 29 9.02 2.53 3.10
C LEU A 29 9.89 2.55 1.83
N LYS A 30 11.13 3.03 1.92
CA LYS A 30 12.08 3.06 0.79
C LYS A 30 12.43 1.66 0.30
N ARG A 31 12.71 0.72 1.20
CA ARG A 31 12.97 -0.68 0.84
C ARG A 31 11.77 -1.30 0.11
N ASN A 32 10.58 -1.12 0.67
CA ASN A 32 9.35 -1.68 0.10
C ASN A 32 8.98 -1.04 -1.23
N ALA A 33 9.24 0.26 -1.43
CA ALA A 33 9.03 0.92 -2.72
C ALA A 33 9.87 0.30 -3.84
N VAL A 34 11.17 0.07 -3.59
CA VAL A 34 12.08 -0.57 -4.58
C VAL A 34 11.64 -2.02 -4.88
N ALA A 35 11.28 -2.77 -3.84
CA ALA A 35 10.80 -4.14 -4.00
C ALA A 35 9.48 -4.20 -4.77
N ALA A 36 8.54 -3.30 -4.46
CA ALA A 36 7.26 -3.19 -5.14
C ALA A 36 7.44 -2.84 -6.62
N GLU A 37 8.24 -1.81 -6.94
CA GLU A 37 8.54 -1.43 -8.33
C GLU A 37 9.16 -2.59 -9.11
N THR A 38 10.08 -3.33 -8.49
CA THR A 38 10.68 -4.51 -9.12
C THR A 38 9.64 -5.60 -9.36
N SER A 39 8.75 -5.86 -8.42
CA SER A 39 7.70 -6.89 -8.54
C SER A 39 6.66 -6.58 -9.61
N LEU A 40 6.48 -5.30 -9.97
CA LEU A 40 5.56 -4.86 -11.01
C LEU A 40 6.12 -5.10 -12.42
N LYS A 41 7.41 -5.41 -12.58
CA LYS A 41 8.04 -5.73 -13.88
C LYS A 41 7.66 -7.13 -14.34
N LYS A 42 6.39 -7.31 -14.72
CA LYS A 42 5.80 -8.54 -15.25
C LYS A 42 5.12 -8.24 -16.59
N SER A 43 4.77 -9.28 -17.34
CA SER A 43 3.97 -9.11 -18.56
C SER A 43 2.51 -8.77 -18.21
N ASP A 44 1.78 -8.20 -19.16
CA ASP A 44 0.38 -7.80 -18.99
C ASP A 44 -0.52 -9.00 -18.61
N GLU A 45 -0.21 -10.19 -19.12
CA GLU A 45 -0.95 -11.41 -18.81
C GLU A 45 -0.92 -11.74 -17.32
N GLU A 46 0.19 -11.44 -16.62
CA GLU A 46 0.26 -11.68 -15.18
C GLU A 46 -0.73 -10.84 -14.40
N PHE A 47 -0.99 -9.60 -14.83
CA PHE A 47 -1.95 -8.71 -14.18
C PHE A 47 -3.39 -9.21 -14.30
N HIS A 48 -3.68 -10.03 -15.32
CA HIS A 48 -4.99 -10.62 -15.57
C HIS A 48 -5.20 -11.96 -14.84
N ARG A 49 -4.14 -12.54 -14.25
CA ARG A 49 -4.27 -13.76 -13.44
C ARG A 49 -5.06 -13.49 -12.17
N THR A 50 -5.84 -14.49 -11.78
CA THR A 50 -6.62 -14.45 -10.54
C THR A 50 -5.70 -14.51 -9.33
N TRP A 51 -6.00 -13.69 -8.33
CA TRP A 51 -5.36 -13.68 -7.02
C TRP A 51 -6.43 -13.83 -5.93
N LYS A 52 -6.09 -14.51 -4.84
CA LYS A 52 -7.06 -14.84 -3.78
C LYS A 52 -6.64 -14.30 -2.41
N MET A 53 -7.59 -13.74 -1.68
CA MET A 53 -7.42 -13.52 -0.25
C MET A 53 -8.13 -14.64 0.51
N THR A 54 -7.42 -15.29 1.43
CA THR A 54 -7.97 -16.34 2.27
C THR A 54 -7.88 -15.99 3.75
N ARG A 55 -8.69 -16.67 4.57
CA ARG A 55 -8.54 -16.70 6.02
C ARG A 55 -8.80 -18.11 6.50
N GLU A 56 -7.81 -18.73 7.14
CA GLU A 56 -7.92 -20.11 7.63
C GLU A 56 -8.29 -21.11 6.51
N GLY A 57 -7.78 -20.85 5.30
CA GLY A 57 -8.06 -21.67 4.12
C GLY A 57 -9.39 -21.38 3.41
N GLU A 58 -10.29 -20.58 3.99
CA GLU A 58 -11.50 -20.13 3.31
C GLU A 58 -11.20 -18.92 2.41
N THR A 59 -11.67 -18.96 1.16
CA THR A 59 -11.54 -17.81 0.24
C THR A 59 -12.51 -16.71 0.64
N LEU A 60 -11.98 -15.55 1.02
CA LEU A 60 -12.76 -14.34 1.29
C LEU A 60 -13.20 -13.68 0.00
N PHE A 61 -12.28 -13.54 -0.95
CA PHE A 61 -12.56 -13.12 -2.33
C PHE A 61 -11.44 -13.55 -3.26
N GLU A 62 -11.74 -13.54 -4.56
CA GLU A 62 -10.77 -13.68 -5.63
C GLU A 62 -11.08 -12.72 -6.77
N MET A 63 -10.05 -12.14 -7.37
CA MET A 63 -10.17 -11.23 -8.52
C MET A 63 -8.82 -11.11 -9.25
N PRO A 64 -8.76 -10.54 -10.47
CA PRO A 64 -7.49 -10.34 -11.15
C PRO A 64 -6.50 -9.49 -10.33
N LYS A 65 -5.20 -9.79 -10.43
CA LYS A 65 -4.13 -9.06 -9.71
C LYS A 65 -4.21 -7.55 -9.94
N PHE A 66 -4.54 -7.12 -11.17
CA PHE A 66 -4.76 -5.71 -11.50
C PHE A 66 -5.81 -5.04 -10.60
N ASN A 67 -6.97 -5.70 -10.42
CA ASN A 67 -8.04 -5.18 -9.59
C ASN A 67 -7.62 -5.10 -8.11
N VAL A 68 -6.90 -6.11 -7.61
CA VAL A 68 -6.34 -6.09 -6.24
C VAL A 68 -5.38 -4.91 -6.06
N LEU A 69 -4.43 -4.73 -6.99
CA LEU A 69 -3.48 -3.62 -6.95
C LEU A 69 -4.20 -2.27 -6.97
N GLN A 70 -5.17 -2.08 -7.86
CA GLN A 70 -5.87 -0.80 -7.97
C GLN A 70 -6.70 -0.50 -6.71
N THR A 71 -7.51 -1.46 -6.28
CA THR A 71 -8.54 -1.23 -5.25
C THR A 71 -8.02 -1.32 -3.83
N MET A 72 -7.08 -2.24 -3.56
CA MET A 72 -6.62 -2.52 -2.20
C MET A 72 -5.24 -1.95 -1.90
N VAL A 73 -4.44 -1.65 -2.93
CA VAL A 73 -3.10 -1.09 -2.75
C VAL A 73 -3.11 0.39 -3.13
N MET A 74 -3.29 0.70 -4.42
CA MET A 74 -3.11 2.05 -4.95
C MET A 74 -4.14 3.05 -4.40
N ASN A 75 -5.40 2.65 -4.26
CA ASN A 75 -6.43 3.53 -3.69
C ASN A 75 -6.21 3.85 -2.20
N GLN A 76 -5.45 3.03 -1.47
CA GLN A 76 -5.17 3.27 -0.04
C GLN A 76 -4.11 4.36 0.17
N PHE A 77 -3.19 4.55 -0.77
CA PHE A 77 -2.13 5.55 -0.68
C PHE A 77 -2.68 6.99 -0.53
N PRO A 78 -3.57 7.49 -1.41
CA PRO A 78 -4.14 8.83 -1.23
C PRO A 78 -5.01 8.92 0.03
N HIS A 79 -5.72 7.85 0.38
CA HIS A 79 -6.54 7.80 1.60
C HIS A 79 -5.70 8.01 2.87
N HIS A 80 -4.66 7.19 3.07
CA HIS A 80 -3.81 7.28 4.25
C HIS A 80 -2.88 8.50 4.22
N ARG A 81 -2.45 8.97 3.04
CA ARG A 81 -1.71 10.23 2.92
C ARG A 81 -2.57 11.42 3.38
N ALA A 82 -3.86 11.44 3.05
CA ALA A 82 -4.78 12.47 3.54
C ALA A 82 -4.95 12.41 5.07
N GLN A 83 -5.04 11.20 5.65
CA GLN A 83 -5.06 11.04 7.12
C GLN A 83 -3.78 11.60 7.77
N LEU A 84 -2.60 11.32 7.20
CA LEU A 84 -1.34 11.92 7.67
C LEU A 84 -1.34 13.45 7.57
N GLY A 85 -1.90 14.00 6.48
CA GLY A 85 -2.07 15.43 6.31
C GLY A 85 -2.92 16.08 7.41
N VAL A 86 -3.99 15.41 7.86
CA VAL A 86 -4.79 15.85 9.02
C VAL A 86 -3.94 15.89 10.28
N TYR A 87 -3.10 14.89 10.53
CA TYR A 87 -2.20 14.88 11.69
C TYR A 87 -1.17 16.00 11.63
N PHE A 88 -0.59 16.28 10.47
CA PHE A 88 0.29 17.44 10.33
C PHE A 88 -0.43 18.74 10.69
N ARG A 89 -1.66 18.93 10.19
CA ARG A 89 -2.45 20.11 10.52
C ARG A 89 -2.77 20.22 12.02
N LEU A 90 -3.10 19.12 12.68
CA LEU A 90 -3.36 19.10 14.13
C LEU A 90 -2.12 19.35 14.99
N LEU A 91 -0.93 19.13 14.43
CA LEU A 91 0.36 19.34 15.08
C LEU A 91 1.04 20.65 14.65
N ASP A 92 0.31 21.55 13.97
CA ASP A 92 0.83 22.81 13.42
C ASP A 92 2.05 22.62 12.49
N ILE A 93 2.12 21.48 11.80
CA ILE A 93 3.12 21.17 10.78
C ILE A 93 2.52 21.51 9.40
N SER A 94 3.29 22.20 8.57
CA SER A 94 2.88 22.52 7.20
C SER A 94 2.57 21.24 6.41
N VAL A 95 1.42 21.24 5.73
CA VAL A 95 0.97 20.09 4.93
C VAL A 95 1.59 20.22 3.53
N PRO A 96 2.38 19.25 3.05
CA PRO A 96 2.96 19.32 1.71
C PRO A 96 1.90 19.21 0.61
N ALA A 97 2.14 19.86 -0.54
CA ALA A 97 1.39 19.60 -1.76
C ALA A 97 1.28 18.09 -2.08
N THR A 98 0.15 17.70 -2.65
CA THR A 98 -0.11 16.30 -3.06
C THR A 98 -0.57 16.23 -4.52
N TYR A 99 -1.75 16.76 -4.83
CA TYR A 99 -2.25 16.90 -6.21
C TYR A 99 -2.20 18.35 -6.71
N GLY A 100 -2.11 19.30 -5.78
CA GLY A 100 -1.95 20.72 -6.00
C GLY A 100 -1.44 21.37 -4.71
N PRO A 101 -1.30 22.70 -4.68
CA PRO A 101 -0.83 23.43 -3.51
C PRO A 101 -1.70 23.12 -2.29
N SER A 102 -1.08 22.93 -1.14
CA SER A 102 -1.83 22.93 0.12
C SER A 102 -2.27 24.36 0.47
N ALA A 103 -3.07 24.52 1.53
CA ALA A 103 -3.38 25.86 2.04
C ALA A 103 -2.15 26.58 2.63
N ASP A 104 -1.08 25.84 2.92
CA ASP A 104 0.16 26.37 3.51
C ASP A 104 1.15 26.87 2.45
N GLU A 105 0.85 26.62 1.16
CA GLU A 105 1.67 26.98 -0.02
C GLU A 105 0.93 27.93 -0.99
N GLN A 106 -0.20 28.51 -0.56
CA GLN A 106 -0.99 29.50 -1.31
C GLN A 106 -0.59 30.94 -1.01
#